data_AF-A0A7V8VN28-F1
#
_entry.id   AF-A0A7V8VN28-F1
#
_cell.length_a   1.000
_cell.length_b   1.000
_cell.length_c   1.000
_cell.angle_alpha   90.00
_cell.angle_beta   90.00
_cell.angle_gamma   90.00
#
_symmetry.space_group_name_H-M   'P 1'
#
loop_
_entity.id
_entity.type
_entity.pdbx_description
1 polymer ?
#
loop_
_entity_poly.entity_id
_entity_poly.type
_entity_poly.pdbx_seq_one_letter_code
_entity_poly.pdbx_strand_id
1 'polypeptide(L)'
;VVLDQQLDLECLRIPHFYSAFYVYKYATGISAAVALSERVLAQEPGSVEAYLNFLRSGGLKFPLETLQTAGVNMATSAPVESTLRLFERRLSELEELL
;
A
#
# COMPACT_ATOMS: atom_id res chain seq x y z
N VAL A 1 17.94 21.55 -8.19
CA VAL A 1 16.56 21.39 -8.72
C VAL A 1 15.98 22.78 -8.88
N VAL A 2 15.43 23.11 -10.04
CA VAL A 2 14.65 24.35 -10.27
C VAL A 2 13.18 23.94 -10.33
N LEU A 3 12.31 24.59 -9.55
CA LEU A 3 10.87 24.29 -9.52
C LEU A 3 10.10 25.29 -10.39
N ASP A 4 9.13 24.79 -11.14
CA ASP A 4 8.24 25.62 -11.96
C ASP A 4 7.25 26.37 -11.07
N GLN A 5 7.03 27.67 -11.34
CA GLN A 5 6.08 28.49 -10.58
C GLN A 5 4.64 27.94 -10.64
N GLN A 6 4.29 27.20 -11.70
CA GLN A 6 2.98 26.60 -11.88
C GLN A 6 2.68 25.47 -10.89
N LEU A 7 3.71 24.90 -10.22
CA LEU A 7 3.52 23.84 -9.22
C LEU A 7 2.68 24.31 -8.02
N ASP A 8 2.70 25.59 -7.68
CA ASP A 8 1.88 26.16 -6.61
C ASP A 8 0.37 26.02 -6.88
N LEU A 9 -0.04 25.83 -8.15
CA LEU A 9 -1.42 25.65 -8.56
C LEU A 9 -1.80 24.18 -8.80
N GLU A 10 -0.89 23.24 -8.54
CA GLU A 10 -1.08 21.82 -8.85
C GLU A 10 -2.30 21.21 -8.15
N CYS A 11 -2.62 21.66 -6.94
CA CYS A 11 -3.77 21.14 -6.21
C CYS A 11 -5.11 21.37 -6.94
N LEU A 12 -5.21 22.42 -7.77
CA LEU A 12 -6.44 22.78 -8.47
C LEU A 12 -6.80 21.82 -9.61
N ARG A 13 -5.82 21.08 -10.14
CA ARG A 13 -6.03 20.14 -11.25
C ARG A 13 -6.25 18.69 -10.79
N ILE A 14 -6.15 18.39 -9.50
CA ILE A 14 -6.26 17.02 -8.98
C ILE A 14 -7.74 16.72 -8.64
N PRO A 15 -8.45 15.89 -9.43
CA PRO A 15 -9.88 15.65 -9.21
C PRO A 15 -10.18 15.03 -7.84
N HIS A 16 -9.25 14.21 -7.33
CA HIS A 16 -9.40 13.55 -6.04
C HIS A 16 -9.42 14.51 -4.84
N PHE A 17 -8.95 15.75 -4.98
CA PHE A 17 -9.01 16.75 -3.91
C PHE A 17 -10.42 17.31 -3.71
N TYR A 18 -11.31 17.11 -4.69
CA TYR A 18 -12.74 17.40 -4.58
C TYR A 18 -13.53 16.23 -3.96
N SER A 19 -12.85 15.18 -3.51
CA SER A 19 -13.40 14.07 -2.72
C SER A 19 -12.68 13.98 -1.38
N ALA A 20 -13.36 14.41 -0.31
CA ALA A 20 -12.75 14.53 1.01
C ALA A 20 -12.14 13.20 1.48
N PHE A 21 -10.89 13.26 1.97
CA PHE A 21 -10.16 12.13 2.57
C PHE A 21 -10.10 10.87 1.70
N TYR A 22 -10.06 10.99 0.37
CA TYR A 22 -9.95 9.82 -0.50
C TYR A 22 -8.51 9.37 -0.71
N VAL A 23 -7.59 10.31 -0.97
CA VAL A 23 -6.26 10.02 -1.51
C VAL A 23 -5.36 9.18 -0.60
N TYR A 24 -5.52 9.26 0.73
CA TYR A 24 -4.70 8.48 1.66
C TYR A 24 -4.89 6.96 1.46
N LYS A 25 -6.03 6.54 0.90
CA LYS A 25 -6.35 5.13 0.63
C LYS A 25 -5.41 4.52 -0.40
N TYR A 26 -4.81 5.32 -1.28
CA TYR A 26 -3.79 4.84 -2.20
C TYR A 26 -2.54 4.40 -1.45
N ALA A 27 -2.06 5.22 -0.52
CA ALA A 27 -0.87 4.92 0.28
C ALA A 27 -1.09 3.73 1.22
N THR A 28 -2.24 3.68 1.91
CA THR A 28 -2.57 2.53 2.77
C THR A 28 -2.87 1.27 1.96
N GLY A 29 -3.48 1.41 0.78
CA GLY A 29 -3.78 0.31 -0.14
C GLY A 29 -2.51 -0.35 -0.70
N ILE A 30 -1.54 0.42 -1.20
CA ILE A 30 -0.26 -0.14 -1.63
C ILE A 30 0.49 -0.77 -0.45
N SER A 31 0.41 -0.16 0.74
CA SER A 31 1.08 -0.69 1.93
C SER A 31 0.52 -2.05 2.34
N ALA A 32 -0.80 -2.21 2.31
CA ALA A 32 -1.46 -3.48 2.53
C ALA A 32 -1.11 -4.51 1.44
N ALA A 33 -1.08 -4.09 0.17
CA ALA A 33 -0.77 -4.96 -0.96
C ALA A 33 0.66 -5.52 -0.86
N VAL A 34 1.65 -4.67 -0.52
CA VAL A 34 3.03 -5.11 -0.29
C VAL A 34 3.07 -6.14 0.84
N ALA A 35 2.50 -5.82 2.00
CA ALA A 35 2.50 -6.73 3.15
C ALA A 35 1.84 -8.09 2.84
N LEU A 36 0.72 -8.11 2.10
CA LEU A 36 0.08 -9.35 1.65
C LEU A 36 0.97 -10.13 0.67
N SER A 37 1.55 -9.43 -0.31
CA SER A 37 2.36 -10.04 -1.35
C SER A 37 3.65 -10.66 -0.81
N GLU A 38 4.32 -9.99 0.15
CA GLU A 38 5.56 -10.49 0.75
C GLU A 38 5.30 -11.81 1.50
N ARG A 39 4.19 -11.92 2.22
CA ARG A 39 3.77 -13.17 2.91
C ARG A 39 3.57 -14.32 1.92
N VAL A 40 2.89 -14.05 0.81
CA VAL A 40 2.64 -15.04 -0.25
C VAL A 40 3.95 -15.45 -0.94
N LEU A 41 4.80 -14.50 -1.29
CA LEU A 41 6.09 -14.75 -1.94
C LEU A 41 7.08 -15.49 -1.02
N ALA A 42 7.03 -15.23 0.28
CA ALA A 42 7.80 -15.94 1.30
C ALA A 42 7.26 -17.35 1.61
N GLN A 43 6.17 -17.77 0.96
CA GLN A 43 5.49 -19.05 1.21
C GLN A 43 5.11 -19.24 2.68
N GLU A 44 4.75 -18.16 3.37
CA GLU A 44 4.32 -18.24 4.77
C GLU A 44 3.12 -19.19 4.88
N PRO A 45 3.11 -20.17 5.81
CA PRO A 45 2.03 -21.13 5.94
C PRO A 45 0.66 -20.44 6.05
N GLY A 46 -0.28 -20.85 5.19
CA GLY A 46 -1.65 -20.31 5.16
C GLY A 46 -1.80 -18.92 4.52
N SER A 47 -0.72 -18.27 4.08
CA SER A 47 -0.78 -16.92 3.45
C SER A 47 -1.65 -16.87 2.19
N VAL A 48 -1.55 -17.89 1.32
CA VAL A 48 -2.36 -18.02 0.10
C VAL A 48 -3.83 -18.15 0.44
N GLU A 49 -4.18 -19.01 1.40
CA GLU A 49 -5.57 -19.20 1.81
C GLU A 49 -6.15 -17.94 2.46
N ALA A 50 -5.38 -17.27 3.32
CA ALA A 50 -5.77 -16.00 3.93
C ALA A 50 -6.04 -14.91 2.88
N TYR A 51 -5.18 -14.82 1.85
CA TYR A 51 -5.37 -13.88 0.74
C TYR A 51 -6.62 -14.23 -0.11
N LEU A 52 -6.83 -15.50 -0.43
CA LEU A 52 -8.03 -15.92 -1.18
C LEU A 52 -9.32 -15.67 -0.38
N ASN A 53 -9.30 -15.87 0.94
CA ASN A 53 -10.43 -15.55 1.81
C ASN A 53 -10.68 -14.04 1.90
N PHE A 54 -9.63 -13.21 1.93
CA PHE A 54 -9.75 -11.77 1.78
C PHE A 54 -10.48 -11.39 0.49
N LEU A 55 -10.08 -11.94 -0.66
CA LEU A 55 -10.75 -11.67 -1.93
C LEU A 55 -12.22 -12.11 -1.95
N ARG A 56 -12.52 -13.29 -1.40
CA ARG A 56 -13.89 -13.83 -1.30
C ARG A 56 -14.80 -12.97 -0.41
N SER A 57 -14.25 -12.27 0.56
CA SER A 57 -15.03 -11.47 1.52
C SER A 57 -15.71 -10.25 0.90
N GLY A 58 -15.21 -9.74 -0.23
CA GLY A 58 -15.76 -8.56 -0.89
C GLY A 58 -15.97 -7.38 0.07
N GLY A 59 -17.17 -6.80 0.04
CA GLY A 59 -17.58 -5.70 0.92
C GLY A 59 -18.36 -6.13 2.17
N LEU A 60 -18.29 -7.41 2.57
CA LEU A 60 -19.10 -7.94 3.68
C LEU A 60 -18.64 -7.47 5.07
N LYS A 61 -17.39 -7.00 5.19
CA LYS A 61 -16.78 -6.54 6.44
C LYS A 61 -16.12 -5.18 6.26
N PHE A 62 -15.82 -4.50 7.37
CA PHE A 62 -15.05 -3.27 7.33
C PHE A 62 -13.62 -3.53 6.80
N PRO A 63 -13.05 -2.62 6.00
CA PRO A 63 -11.76 -2.85 5.34
C PRO A 63 -10.61 -3.24 6.29
N LEU A 64 -10.55 -2.62 7.48
CA LEU A 64 -9.52 -2.93 8.48
C LEU A 64 -9.66 -4.35 9.03
N GLU A 65 -10.89 -4.79 9.31
CA GLU A 65 -11.17 -6.15 9.78
C GLU A 65 -10.80 -7.18 8.71
N THR A 66 -11.16 -6.92 7.45
CA THR A 66 -10.84 -7.84 6.36
C THR A 66 -9.34 -7.99 6.18
N LEU A 67 -8.59 -6.89 6.18
CA LEU A 67 -7.12 -6.93 6.09
C LEU A 67 -6.50 -7.61 7.30
N GLN A 68 -7.03 -7.39 8.50
CA GLN A 68 -6.55 -8.05 9.70
C GLN A 68 -6.74 -9.56 9.64
N THR A 69 -7.89 -10.05 9.12
CA THR A 69 -8.10 -11.49 8.88
C THR A 69 -7.19 -12.07 7.80
N ALA A 70 -6.69 -11.23 6.89
CA ALA A 70 -5.69 -11.60 5.87
C ALA A 70 -4.25 -11.60 6.40
N GLY A 71 -4.05 -11.23 7.67
CA GLY A 71 -2.75 -11.15 8.33
C GLY A 71 -2.08 -9.77 8.29
N VAL A 72 -2.81 -8.71 7.92
CA VAL A 72 -2.27 -7.34 7.85
C VAL A 72 -3.00 -6.40 8.81
N ASN A 73 -2.32 -5.98 9.87
CA ASN A 73 -2.85 -5.01 10.83
C ASN A 73 -2.51 -3.56 10.43
N MET A 74 -3.48 -2.91 9.79
CA MET A 74 -3.37 -1.51 9.34
C MET A 74 -3.45 -0.46 10.47
N ALA A 75 -3.68 -0.86 11.72
CA ALA A 75 -3.63 0.04 12.88
C ALA A 75 -2.20 0.23 13.44
N THR A 76 -1.20 -0.38 12.80
CA THR A 76 0.23 -0.26 13.16
C THR A 76 1.01 0.37 12.01
N SER A 77 2.22 0.85 12.28
CA SER A 77 3.13 1.36 11.24
C SER A 77 3.70 0.27 10.33
N ALA A 78 3.63 -1.00 10.74
CA ALA A 78 4.33 -2.11 10.10
C ALA A 78 4.06 -2.25 8.58
N PRO A 79 2.82 -2.12 8.05
CA PRO A 79 2.60 -2.23 6.60
C PRO A 79 3.28 -1.12 5.79
N VAL A 80 3.31 0.10 6.34
CA VAL A 80 3.98 1.25 5.70
C VAL A 80 5.50 1.05 5.75
N GLU A 81 6.04 0.66 6.89
CA GLU A 81 7.47 0.37 7.05
C GLU A 81 7.95 -0.75 6.12
N SER A 82 7.17 -1.83 5.95
CA SER A 82 7.52 -2.90 5.00
C SER A 82 7.62 -2.37 3.57
N THR A 83 6.69 -1.49 3.20
CA THR A 83 6.66 -0.87 1.87
C THR A 83 7.87 0.03 1.62
N LEU A 84 8.26 0.82 2.62
CA LEU A 84 9.46 1.66 2.54
C LEU A 84 10.73 0.82 2.45
N ARG A 85 10.84 -0.28 3.21
CA ARG A 85 11.97 -1.22 3.09
C ARG A 85 12.03 -1.89 1.73
N LEU A 86 10.89 -2.28 1.16
CA LEU A 86 10.84 -2.82 -0.21
C LEU A 86 11.34 -1.78 -1.22
N PHE A 87 10.88 -0.52 -1.09
CA PHE A 87 11.31 0.57 -1.95
C PHE A 87 12.83 0.81 -1.85
N GLU A 88 13.38 0.92 -0.64
CA GLU A 88 14.81 1.09 -0.38
C GLU A 88 15.65 -0.02 -1.02
N ARG A 89 15.24 -1.29 -0.85
CA ARG A 89 15.91 -2.42 -1.50
C ARG A 89 15.89 -2.29 -3.02
N ARG A 90 14.73 -1.98 -3.62
CA ARG A 90 14.59 -1.87 -5.07
C ARG A 90 15.38 -0.69 -5.63
N LEU A 91 15.48 0.40 -4.88
CA LEU A 91 16.33 1.54 -5.23
C LEU A 91 17.81 1.15 -5.20
N SER A 92 18.25 0.45 -4.14
CA SER A 92 19.63 -0.03 -4.03
C SER A 92 19.99 -1.00 -5.15
N GLU A 93 19.09 -1.95 -5.47
CA GLU A 93 19.26 -2.88 -6.61
C GLU A 93 19.36 -2.12 -7.94
N LEU A 94 18.62 -1.03 -8.12
CA LEU A 94 18.71 -0.18 -9.31
C LEU A 94 20.04 0.57 -9.38
N GLU A 95 20.52 1.12 -8.27
CA GLU A 95 21.80 1.82 -8.19
C GLU A 95 23.00 0.91 -8.50
N GLU A 96 22.95 -0.37 -8.10
CA GLU A 96 23.99 -1.35 -8.43
C GLU A 96 24.01 -1.73 -9.92
N LEU A 97 22.88 -1.60 -10.62
CA LEU A 97 22.74 -1.94 -12.04
C LEU A 97 23.12 -0.79 -12.99
N LEU A 98 23.24 0.44 -12.49
CA LEU A 98 23.57 1.64 -13.26
C LEU A 98 25.06 2.02 -13.16
#